data_AF-A0A645CW17-F1
#
_entry.id   AF-A0A645CW17-F1
#
_cell.length_a   1.000
_cell.length_b   1.000
_cell.length_c   1.000
_cell.angle_alpha   90.00
_cell.angle_beta   90.00
_cell.angle_gamma   90.00
#
_symmetry.space_group_name_H-M   'P 1'
#
loop_
_entity.id
_entity.type
_entity.pdbx_description
1 polymer ?
#
loop_
_entity_poly.entity_id
_entity_poly.type
_entity_poly.pdbx_seq_one_letter_code
_entity_poly.pdbx_strand_id
1 'polypeptide(L)'
;MYELRKSCQTSLLSTVPGRHAGLGLEPYARVTSPLRRYEDLLAHLQLRRHLKGEAPLGAEEMDARLAVAEPAANLRRKLERQCNEYWTMVYLAARPGWQGETIPVARQDDRITWLIPELAYEFKNRFGGKTVLGEAATAVLTGVDPATLSIQFRIGR
;
A
#
# COMPACT_ATOMS: atom_id res chain seq x y z
N MET A 1 1.22 -2.25 -15.37
CA MET A 1 0.49 -2.51 -14.11
C MET A 1 0.51 -1.33 -13.12
N TYR A 2 1.60 -0.57 -13.01
CA TYR A 2 1.69 0.56 -12.06
C TYR A 2 0.59 1.63 -12.24
N GLU A 3 0.39 2.13 -13.46
CA GLU A 3 -0.67 3.12 -13.75
C GLU A 3 -2.09 2.55 -13.55
N LEU A 4 -2.29 1.26 -13.87
CA LEU A 4 -3.58 0.60 -13.63
C LEU A 4 -3.95 0.63 -12.14
N ARG A 5 -2.99 0.36 -11.24
CA ARG A 5 -3.21 0.47 -9.79
C ARG A 5 -3.71 1.86 -9.39
N LYS A 6 -3.15 2.92 -9.97
CA LYS A 6 -3.56 4.30 -9.67
C LYS A 6 -4.96 4.64 -10.18
N SER A 7 -5.41 3.98 -11.24
CA SER A 7 -6.77 4.15 -11.78
C SER A 7 -7.84 3.40 -10.96
N CYS A 8 -7.45 2.45 -10.11
CA CYS A 8 -8.40 1.72 -9.27
C CYS A 8 -8.98 2.64 -8.20
N GLN A 9 -10.30 2.62 -8.04
CA GLN A 9 -10.96 3.31 -6.94
C GLN A 9 -10.60 2.67 -5.59
N THR A 10 -10.56 3.50 -4.56
CA THR A 10 -10.38 3.04 -3.18
C THR A 10 -11.51 2.10 -2.81
N SER A 11 -11.18 0.95 -2.19
CA SER A 11 -12.18 0.05 -1.65
C SER A 11 -12.97 0.75 -0.56
N LEU A 12 -14.30 0.80 -0.72
CA LEU A 12 -15.22 1.28 0.31
C LEU A 12 -15.68 0.09 1.16
N LEU A 13 -15.76 0.28 2.48
CA LEU A 13 -16.42 -0.65 3.36
C LEU A 13 -17.87 -0.20 3.56
N SER A 14 -18.82 -1.13 3.39
CA SER A 14 -20.24 -0.86 3.56
C SER A 14 -20.93 -2.05 4.23
N THR A 15 -22.00 -1.75 4.96
CA THR A 15 -22.95 -2.73 5.49
C THR A 15 -23.98 -3.18 4.45
N VAL A 16 -24.02 -2.53 3.29
CA VAL A 16 -24.86 -2.91 2.15
C VAL A 16 -24.05 -3.78 1.17
N PRO A 17 -24.58 -4.95 0.75
CA PRO A 17 -23.92 -5.78 -0.26
C PRO A 17 -23.73 -5.00 -1.57
N GLY A 18 -22.53 -5.08 -2.15
CA GLY A 18 -22.23 -4.38 -3.39
C GLY A 18 -21.09 -4.99 -4.18
N ARG A 19 -20.97 -4.55 -5.44
CA ARG A 19 -19.95 -5.00 -6.37
C ARG A 19 -18.55 -4.52 -5.96
N HIS A 20 -17.58 -5.44 -5.99
CA HIS A 20 -16.16 -5.11 -5.87
C HIS A 20 -15.49 -5.16 -7.25
N ALA A 21 -15.44 -4.02 -7.94
CA ALA A 21 -14.99 -3.93 -9.33
C ALA A 21 -13.59 -4.53 -9.58
N GLY A 22 -12.63 -4.30 -8.67
CA GLY A 22 -11.27 -4.83 -8.81
C GLY A 22 -11.14 -6.36 -8.67
N LEU A 23 -12.17 -7.03 -8.13
CA LEU A 23 -12.21 -8.49 -7.99
C LEU A 23 -13.23 -9.13 -8.93
N GLY A 24 -14.11 -8.34 -9.57
CA GLY A 24 -15.20 -8.87 -10.40
C GLY A 24 -16.26 -9.63 -9.60
N LEU A 25 -16.43 -9.35 -8.31
CA LEU A 25 -17.36 -10.07 -7.42
C LEU A 25 -18.54 -9.20 -6.99
N GLU A 26 -19.70 -9.82 -6.78
CA GLU A 26 -20.93 -9.18 -6.30
C GLU A 26 -21.83 -10.21 -5.56
N PRO A 27 -21.93 -10.17 -4.21
CA PRO A 27 -21.20 -9.31 -3.26
C PRO A 27 -19.83 -9.86 -2.85
N TYR A 28 -19.05 -9.04 -2.12
CA TYR A 28 -17.78 -9.45 -1.50
C TYR A 28 -17.65 -8.96 -0.06
N ALA A 29 -17.17 -9.82 0.84
CA ALA A 29 -16.85 -9.49 2.23
C ALA A 29 -15.56 -10.17 2.69
N ARG A 30 -14.79 -9.50 3.54
CA ARG A 30 -13.52 -10.02 4.08
C ARG A 30 -13.74 -10.72 5.41
N VAL A 31 -13.34 -11.99 5.50
CA VAL A 31 -13.58 -12.85 6.70
C VAL A 31 -12.37 -13.69 7.11
N THR A 32 -11.19 -13.46 6.53
CA THR A 32 -10.04 -14.38 6.66
C THR A 32 -8.93 -13.85 7.56
N SER A 33 -9.07 -12.65 8.14
CA SER A 33 -8.02 -12.04 8.97
C SER A 33 -8.54 -11.39 10.27
N PRO A 34 -9.40 -12.05 11.07
CA PRO A 34 -10.02 -11.47 12.26
C PRO A 34 -9.02 -11.07 13.36
N LEU A 35 -7.85 -11.71 13.42
CA LEU A 35 -6.81 -11.40 14.42
C LEU A 35 -6.09 -10.07 14.17
N ARG A 36 -6.18 -9.52 12.95
CA ARG A 36 -5.41 -8.33 12.52
C ARG A 36 -6.26 -7.25 11.83
N ARG A 37 -7.54 -7.52 11.57
CA ARG A 37 -8.50 -6.57 11.00
C ARG A 37 -9.81 -6.65 11.76
N TYR A 38 -10.20 -5.53 12.36
CA TYR A 38 -11.44 -5.43 13.14
C TYR A 38 -12.69 -5.72 12.28
N GLU A 39 -12.64 -5.32 11.01
CA GLU A 39 -13.70 -5.53 10.01
C GLU A 39 -14.00 -7.05 9.83
N ASP A 40 -12.94 -7.87 9.72
CA ASP A 40 -13.06 -9.33 9.64
C ASP A 40 -13.57 -9.93 10.96
N LEU A 41 -13.17 -9.36 12.11
CA LEU A 41 -13.66 -9.79 13.42
C LEU A 41 -15.17 -9.52 13.57
N LEU A 42 -15.65 -8.38 13.09
CA LEU A 42 -17.07 -8.05 13.07
C LEU A 42 -17.85 -8.99 12.14
N ALA A 43 -17.29 -9.34 10.98
CA ALA A 43 -17.89 -10.32 10.09
C ALA A 43 -17.96 -11.71 10.77
N HIS A 44 -16.92 -12.13 11.49
CA HIS A 44 -16.93 -13.35 12.32
C HIS A 44 -18.02 -13.29 13.40
N LEU A 45 -18.18 -12.15 14.07
CA LEU A 45 -19.23 -11.96 15.07
C LEU A 45 -20.63 -12.11 14.46
N GLN A 46 -20.89 -11.48 13.31
CA GLN A 46 -22.17 -11.61 12.60
C GLN A 46 -22.47 -13.07 12.23
N LEU A 47 -21.49 -13.78 11.64
CA LEU A 47 -21.63 -15.18 11.29
C LEU A 47 -21.89 -16.07 12.52
N ARG A 48 -21.16 -15.85 13.61
CA ARG A 48 -21.36 -16.62 14.85
C ARG A 48 -22.72 -16.41 15.47
N ARG A 49 -23.24 -15.17 15.47
CA ARG A 49 -24.60 -14.89 15.96
C ARG A 49 -25.65 -15.60 15.13
N HIS A 50 -25.54 -15.49 13.80
CA HIS A 50 -26.44 -16.17 12.88
C HIS A 50 -26.45 -17.69 13.10
N LEU A 51 -25.28 -18.33 13.21
CA LEU A 51 -25.17 -19.77 13.44
C LEU A 51 -25.76 -20.23 14.78
N LYS A 52 -25.87 -19.33 15.76
CA LYS A 52 -26.51 -19.61 17.06
C LYS A 52 -28.01 -19.28 17.11
N GLY A 53 -28.57 -18.73 16.02
CA GLY A 53 -29.93 -18.20 16.02
C GLY A 53 -30.10 -16.90 16.84
N GLU A 54 -29.00 -16.21 17.14
CA GLU A 54 -29.04 -14.88 17.78
C GLU A 54 -29.32 -13.79 16.73
N ALA A 55 -29.91 -12.67 17.15
CA ALA A 55 -30.11 -11.53 16.27
C ALA A 55 -28.76 -10.96 15.78
N PRO A 56 -28.56 -10.77 14.46
CA PRO A 56 -27.41 -10.04 13.91
C PRO A 56 -27.33 -8.61 14.46
N LEU A 57 -26.16 -7.98 14.39
CA LEU A 57 -26.09 -6.53 14.64
C LEU A 57 -26.77 -5.80 13.49
N GLY A 58 -27.57 -4.79 13.83
CA GLY A 58 -28.19 -3.91 12.84
C GLY A 58 -27.16 -3.07 12.08
N ALA A 59 -27.56 -2.54 10.92
CA ALA A 59 -26.69 -1.74 10.07
C ALA A 59 -26.13 -0.51 10.81
N GLU A 60 -26.97 0.22 11.56
CA GLU A 60 -26.54 1.39 12.33
C GLU A 60 -25.48 1.07 13.38
N GLU A 61 -25.64 -0.04 14.12
CA GLU A 61 -24.64 -0.47 15.10
C GLU A 61 -23.34 -0.88 14.42
N MET A 62 -23.44 -1.55 13.27
CA MET A 62 -22.28 -1.90 12.47
C MET A 62 -21.53 -0.67 11.97
N ASP A 63 -22.25 0.29 11.39
CA ASP A 63 -21.68 1.53 10.87
C ASP A 63 -21.01 2.34 11.99
N ALA A 64 -21.64 2.43 13.16
CA ALA A 64 -21.06 3.10 14.32
C ALA A 64 -19.73 2.45 14.78
N ARG A 65 -19.67 1.11 14.82
CA ARG A 65 -18.44 0.38 15.18
C ARG A 65 -17.35 0.56 14.12
N LEU A 66 -17.71 0.55 12.84
CA LEU A 66 -16.78 0.76 11.73
C LEU A 66 -16.23 2.19 11.71
N ALA A 67 -17.07 3.19 11.94
CA ALA A 67 -16.69 4.60 12.00
C ALA A 67 -15.61 4.89 13.06
N VAL A 68 -15.63 4.15 14.18
CA VAL A 68 -14.60 4.24 15.22
C VAL A 68 -13.31 3.50 14.82
N ALA A 69 -13.43 2.32 14.20
CA ALA A 69 -12.29 1.46 13.91
C ALA A 69 -11.49 1.88 12.68
N GLU A 70 -12.15 2.44 11.66
CA GLU A 70 -11.53 2.77 10.37
C GLU A 70 -10.43 3.85 10.49
N PRO A 71 -10.60 4.96 11.23
CA PRO A 71 -9.54 5.95 11.43
C PRO A 71 -8.29 5.35 12.10
N ALA A 72 -8.50 4.51 13.13
CA ALA A 72 -7.40 3.83 13.82
C ALA A 72 -6.66 2.85 12.88
N ALA A 73 -7.40 2.10 12.06
CA ALA A 73 -6.81 1.22 11.05
C ALA A 73 -6.01 2.00 9.99
N ASN A 74 -6.52 3.15 9.55
CA ASN A 74 -5.84 4.02 8.59
C ASN A 74 -4.56 4.62 9.17
N LEU A 75 -4.60 5.10 10.43
CA LEU A 75 -3.43 5.59 11.14
C LEU A 75 -2.37 4.49 11.29
N ARG A 76 -2.78 3.29 11.72
CA ARG A 76 -1.87 2.13 11.85
C ARG A 76 -1.19 1.80 10.53
N ARG A 77 -1.93 1.72 9.42
CA ARG A 77 -1.37 1.47 8.07
C ARG A 77 -0.40 2.58 7.64
N LYS A 78 -0.68 3.84 7.99
CA LYS A 78 0.22 4.97 7.69
C LYS A 78 1.53 4.85 8.46
N LEU A 79 1.46 4.58 9.77
CA LEU A 79 2.64 4.39 10.61
C LEU A 79 3.46 3.18 10.15
N GLU A 80 2.80 2.06 9.83
CA GLU A 80 3.46 0.86 9.31
C GLU A 80 4.28 1.17 8.04
N ARG A 81 3.74 1.96 7.11
CA ARG A 81 4.49 2.42 5.92
C ARG A 81 5.71 3.26 6.30
N GLN A 82 5.57 4.19 7.24
CA GLN A 82 6.69 5.04 7.71
C GLN A 82 7.78 4.21 8.38
N CYS A 83 7.41 3.21 9.19
CA CYS A 83 8.35 2.28 9.81
C CYS A 83 9.08 1.45 8.75
N ASN A 84 8.36 0.91 7.75
CA ASN A 84 8.97 0.14 6.68
C ASN A 84 9.95 0.98 5.86
N GLU A 85 9.60 2.23 5.55
CA GLU A 85 10.48 3.17 4.87
C GLU A 85 11.72 3.48 5.71
N TYR A 86 11.57 3.75 7.00
CA TYR A 86 12.69 3.96 7.92
C TYR A 86 13.65 2.76 7.94
N TRP A 87 13.12 1.53 8.06
CA TRP A 87 13.97 0.33 8.07
C TRP A 87 14.60 0.04 6.71
N THR A 88 13.96 0.44 5.61
CA THR A 88 14.59 0.41 4.27
C THR A 88 15.79 1.36 4.23
N MET A 89 15.68 2.55 4.82
CA MET A 89 16.80 3.50 4.91
C MET A 89 17.92 2.96 5.80
N VAL A 90 17.61 2.34 6.94
CA VAL A 90 18.61 1.69 7.80
C VAL A 90 19.34 0.56 7.05
N TYR A 91 18.60 -0.26 6.29
CA TYR A 91 19.19 -1.30 5.44
C TYR A 91 20.19 -0.73 4.43
N LEU A 92 19.88 0.40 3.80
CA LEU A 92 20.72 1.06 2.81
C LEU A 92 21.89 1.84 3.44
N ALA A 93 21.70 2.44 4.61
CA ALA A 93 22.75 3.14 5.35
C ALA A 93 23.90 2.20 5.74
N ALA A 94 23.59 0.92 6.00
CA ALA A 94 24.58 -0.12 6.24
C ALA A 94 25.31 -0.59 4.96
N ARG A 95 24.96 -0.09 3.78
CA ARG A 95 25.46 -0.53 2.47
C ARG A 95 25.87 0.67 1.60
N PRO A 96 26.95 1.38 1.96
CA PRO A 96 27.44 2.48 1.13
C PRO A 96 27.78 1.96 -0.28
N GLY A 97 27.37 2.71 -1.31
CA GLY A 97 27.59 2.31 -2.70
C GLY A 97 26.67 1.21 -3.21
N TRP A 98 25.57 0.91 -2.50
CA TRP A 98 24.54 -0.02 -2.97
C TRP A 98 24.08 0.31 -4.39
N GLN A 99 23.89 -0.76 -5.18
CA GLN A 99 23.35 -0.71 -6.53
C GLN A 99 22.32 -1.81 -6.69
N GLY A 100 21.26 -1.53 -7.44
CA GLY A 100 20.20 -2.51 -7.68
C GLY A 100 19.42 -2.19 -8.96
N GLU A 101 18.65 -3.16 -9.41
CA GLU A 101 17.78 -3.00 -10.57
C GLU A 101 16.67 -1.98 -10.25
N THR A 102 16.37 -1.11 -11.20
CA THR A 102 15.27 -0.15 -11.13
C THR A 102 14.54 -0.05 -12.45
N ILE A 103 13.24 0.22 -12.39
CA ILE A 103 12.37 0.27 -13.57
C ILE A 103 11.60 1.60 -13.55
N PRO A 104 11.60 2.38 -14.66
CA PRO A 104 10.76 3.56 -14.76
C PRO A 104 9.31 3.13 -14.97
N VAL A 105 8.45 3.40 -13.99
CA VAL A 105 7.07 2.91 -13.95
C VAL A 105 6.03 3.96 -14.32
N ALA A 106 6.40 5.25 -14.24
CA ALA A 106 5.53 6.37 -14.60
C ALA A 106 6.35 7.59 -15.00
N ARG A 107 5.81 8.42 -15.90
CA ARG A 107 6.34 9.75 -16.24
C ARG A 107 5.23 10.78 -16.09
N GLN A 108 5.53 11.86 -15.39
CA GLN A 108 4.69 13.05 -15.27
C GLN A 108 5.57 14.26 -15.58
N ASP A 109 5.32 14.91 -16.72
CA ASP A 109 6.14 16.00 -17.24
C ASP A 109 7.63 15.61 -17.33
N ASP A 110 8.49 16.33 -16.60
CA ASP A 110 9.93 16.12 -16.52
C ASP A 110 10.36 15.13 -15.39
N ARG A 111 9.40 14.63 -14.61
CA ARG A 111 9.63 13.73 -13.48
C ARG A 111 9.32 12.29 -13.84
N ILE A 112 10.26 11.40 -13.51
CA ILE A 112 10.11 9.96 -13.68
C ILE A 112 9.99 9.34 -12.29
N THR A 113 9.01 8.45 -12.13
CA THR A 113 8.91 7.57 -10.96
C THR A 113 9.59 6.25 -11.28
N TRP A 114 10.56 5.90 -10.47
CA TRP A 114 11.34 4.69 -10.56
C TRP A 114 10.93 3.75 -9.43
N LEU A 115 10.84 2.46 -9.74
CA LEU A 115 10.58 1.39 -8.77
C LEU A 115 11.82 0.51 -8.69
N ILE A 116 12.35 0.34 -7.48
CA ILE A 116 13.33 -0.70 -7.15
C ILE A 116 12.54 -1.92 -6.67
N PRO A 117 12.40 -3.00 -7.48
CA PRO A 117 11.51 -4.10 -7.14
C PRO A 117 11.93 -4.83 -5.87
N GLU A 118 13.24 -5.05 -5.68
CA GLU A 118 13.77 -5.81 -4.53
C GLU A 118 13.54 -5.12 -3.18
N LEU A 119 13.37 -3.79 -3.19
CA LEU A 119 13.09 -3.00 -1.98
C LEU A 119 11.62 -2.59 -1.89
N ALA A 120 10.80 -2.88 -2.91
CA ALA A 120 9.48 -2.29 -3.10
C ALA A 120 9.49 -0.75 -2.89
N TYR A 121 10.55 -0.08 -3.33
CA TYR A 121 10.79 1.33 -3.06
C TYR A 121 10.59 2.19 -4.31
N GLU A 122 9.78 3.25 -4.18
CA GLU A 122 9.52 4.21 -5.26
C GLU A 122 10.32 5.49 -4.99
N PHE A 123 11.10 5.97 -5.98
CA PHE A 123 11.75 7.28 -5.91
C PHE A 123 11.50 8.10 -7.18
N LYS A 124 11.57 9.43 -7.05
CA LYS A 124 11.32 10.35 -8.16
C LYS A 124 12.55 11.18 -8.45
N ASN A 125 12.92 11.30 -9.72
CA ASN A 125 13.96 12.23 -10.14
C ASN A 125 13.61 12.87 -11.49
N ARG A 126 14.36 13.91 -11.83
CA ARG A 126 14.39 14.51 -13.17
C ARG A 126 15.54 13.87 -13.92
N PHE A 127 15.26 12.81 -14.67
CA PHE A 127 16.27 12.13 -15.48
C PHE A 127 16.29 12.72 -16.89
N GLY A 128 17.40 13.34 -17.27
CA GLY A 128 17.59 14.00 -18.57
C GLY A 128 17.97 13.06 -19.72
N GLY A 129 18.19 11.77 -19.46
CA GLY A 129 18.48 10.79 -20.49
C GLY A 129 17.22 10.28 -21.21
N LYS A 130 17.41 9.63 -22.36
CA LYS A 130 16.32 8.86 -22.98
C LYS A 130 16.02 7.65 -22.08
N THR A 131 14.75 7.44 -21.78
CA THR A 131 14.29 6.27 -21.02
C THR A 131 12.93 5.86 -21.58
N VAL A 132 12.73 4.55 -21.67
CA VAL A 132 11.46 3.92 -22.04
C VAL A 132 10.84 3.33 -20.78
N LEU A 133 9.55 3.58 -20.55
CA LEU A 133 8.86 2.99 -19.40
C LEU A 133 8.94 1.46 -19.46
N GLY A 134 9.26 0.83 -18.33
CA GLY A 134 9.43 -0.62 -18.24
C GLY A 134 10.82 -1.17 -18.58
N GLU A 135 11.72 -0.36 -19.17
CA GLU A 135 13.09 -0.79 -19.44
C GLU A 135 13.95 -0.70 -18.17
N ALA A 136 14.57 -1.81 -17.77
CA ALA A 136 15.38 -1.86 -16.57
C ALA A 136 16.64 -0.97 -16.69
N ALA A 137 17.01 -0.34 -15.59
CA ALA A 137 18.22 0.43 -15.41
C ALA A 137 18.84 0.10 -14.05
N THR A 138 20.00 0.67 -13.74
CA THR A 138 20.66 0.50 -12.43
C THR A 138 20.42 1.72 -11.57
N ALA A 139 19.84 1.56 -10.38
CA ALA A 139 19.84 2.59 -9.35
C ALA A 139 21.13 2.49 -8.54
N VAL A 140 21.76 3.63 -8.26
CA VAL A 140 22.93 3.73 -7.37
C VAL A 140 22.59 4.65 -6.22
N LEU A 141 22.77 4.17 -4.99
CA LEU A 141 22.57 4.94 -3.78
C LEU A 141 23.60 6.09 -3.71
N THR A 142 23.13 7.33 -3.58
CA THR A 142 24.00 8.53 -3.46
C THR A 142 23.97 9.15 -2.08
N GLY A 143 22.87 8.95 -1.34
CA GLY A 143 22.74 9.45 0.02
C GLY A 143 21.54 8.82 0.71
N VAL A 144 21.68 8.59 2.01
CA VAL A 144 20.61 8.12 2.88
C VAL A 144 20.83 8.65 4.27
N ASP A 145 19.78 9.21 4.86
CA ASP A 145 19.75 9.68 6.22
C ASP A 145 18.41 9.31 6.86
N PRO A 146 18.38 8.24 7.69
CA PRO A 146 17.18 7.82 8.40
C PRO A 146 16.64 8.87 9.38
N ALA A 147 17.46 9.80 9.88
CA ALA A 147 17.02 10.82 10.82
C ALA A 147 16.17 11.90 10.14
N THR A 148 16.48 12.23 8.89
CA THR A 148 15.73 13.19 8.08
C THR A 148 14.73 12.53 7.14
N LEU A 149 14.61 11.19 7.17
CA LEU A 149 13.82 10.39 6.24
C LEU A 149 14.13 10.72 4.77
N SER A 150 15.42 10.91 4.47
CA SER A 150 15.87 11.28 3.14
C SER A 150 16.68 10.16 2.51
N ILE A 151 16.42 9.92 1.23
CA ILE A 151 17.10 8.92 0.43
C ILE A 151 17.19 9.42 -1.01
N GLN A 152 18.36 9.20 -1.61
CA GLN A 152 18.68 9.70 -2.93
C GLN A 152 19.33 8.59 -3.75
N PHE A 153 18.80 8.42 -4.95
CA PHE A 153 19.33 7.51 -5.95
C PHE A 153 19.64 8.28 -7.22
N ARG A 154 20.72 7.89 -7.89
CA ARG A 154 21.00 8.24 -9.28
C ARG A 154 20.79 7.02 -10.16
N ILE A 155 20.50 7.25 -11.44
CA ILE A 155 20.50 6.18 -12.44
C ILE A 155 21.94 6.02 -12.95
N GLY A 156 22.48 4.82 -12.86
CA GLY A 156 23.74 4.42 -13.49
C GLY A 156 23.59 4.53 -15.01
N ARG A 157 24.62 5.08 -15.66
CA ARG A 157 24.70 5.11 -17.13
C ARG A 157 24.84 3.71 -17.69
#